data_AF-A0A832R7R0-F1
#
_entry.id   AF-A0A832R7R0-F1
#
_cell.length_a   1.000
_cell.length_b   1.000
_cell.length_c   1.000
_cell.angle_alpha   90.00
_cell.angle_beta   90.00
_cell.angle_gamma   90.00
#
_symmetry.space_group_name_H-M   'P 1'
#
loop_
_entity.id
_entity.type
_entity.pdbx_description
1 polymer ?
#
loop_
_entity_poly.entity_id
_entity_poly.type
_entity_poly.pdbx_seq_one_letter_code
_entity_poly.pdbx_strand_id
1 'polypeptide(L)' 'MSPHLITLQDHDIGIRSEAEVLASSPGFANIANGTPIFGEDARQLARLHPRQSFNQFWAQLSL' A
#
# COMPACT_ATOMS: atom_id res chain seq x y z
N MET A 1 -13.93 23.80 7.84
CA MET A 1 -13.53 22.45 7.43
C MET A 1 -12.21 22.57 6.69
N SER A 2 -11.18 21.92 7.17
CA SER A 2 -9.86 21.92 6.53
C SER A 2 -9.83 20.85 5.44
N PRO A 3 -9.20 21.10 4.28
CA PRO A 3 -9.11 20.10 3.22
C PRO A 3 -8.26 18.91 3.67
N HIS A 4 -8.69 17.70 3.30
CA HIS A 4 -7.91 16.48 3.45
C HIS A 4 -7.41 16.05 2.07
N LEU A 5 -6.11 15.78 1.96
CA LEU A 5 -5.47 15.33 0.73
C LEU A 5 -5.32 13.82 0.77
N ILE A 6 -5.86 13.14 -0.24
CA ILE A 6 -5.57 11.73 -0.51
C ILE A 6 -4.39 11.70 -1.47
N THR A 7 -3.29 11.06 -1.07
CA THR A 7 -2.11 10.86 -1.90
C THR A 7 -1.99 9.39 -2.28
N LEU A 8 -1.88 9.13 -3.57
CA LEU A 8 -1.55 7.82 -4.13
C LEU A 8 -0.13 7.90 -4.69
N GLN A 9 0.77 7.08 -4.16
CA GLN A 9 2.15 6.97 -4.63
C GLN A 9 2.45 5.52 -5.01
N ASP A 10 3.55 5.31 -5.72
CA ASP A 10 3.94 3.98 -6.21
C ASP A 10 4.08 2.93 -5.09
N HIS A 11 4.40 3.35 -3.87
CA HIS A 11 4.70 2.45 -2.76
C HIS A 11 3.70 2.53 -1.59
N ASP A 12 2.83 3.54 -1.55
CA ASP A 12 1.89 3.76 -0.46
C ASP A 12 0.67 4.63 -0.86
N ILE A 13 -0.39 4.51 -0.07
CA ILE A 13 -1.53 5.43 -0.07
C ILE A 13 -1.57 6.12 1.28
N GLY A 14 -1.85 7.42 1.30
CA GLY A 14 -1.90 8.20 2.52
C GLY A 14 -2.97 9.28 2.51
N ILE A 15 -3.44 9.63 3.71
CA ILE A 15 -4.34 10.75 3.96
C ILE A 15 -3.55 11.77 4.77
N ARG A 16 -3.57 13.02 4.33
CA ARG A 16 -2.80 14.12 4.94
C ARG A 16 -3.73 15.30 5.19
N SER A 17 -3.58 15.93 6.34
CA SER A 17 -4.07 17.29 6.56
C SER A 17 -2.98 18.28 6.12
N GLU A 18 -3.26 19.57 6.25
CA GLU A 18 -2.28 20.63 6.00
C GLU A 18 -1.08 20.57 6.97
N ALA A 19 -1.27 19.97 8.15
CA ALA A 19 -0.27 19.95 9.22
C ALA A 19 0.41 18.59 9.41
N GLU A 20 -0.26 17.48 9.07
CA GLU A 20 0.24 16.15 9.41
C GLU A 20 -0.32 15.03 8.52
N VAL A 21 0.37 13.89 8.53
CA VAL A 21 -0.14 12.64 7.94
C VAL A 21 -1.15 12.04 8.93
N LEU A 22 -2.40 11.90 8.49
CA LEU A 22 -3.47 11.33 9.28
C LEU A 22 -3.48 9.80 9.21
N ALA A 23 -3.13 9.23 8.06
CA ALA A 23 -3.02 7.79 7.87
C ALA A 23 -2.13 7.47 6.67
N SER A 24 -1.48 6.31 6.69
CA SER A 24 -0.75 5.75 5.54
C SER A 24 -0.86 4.23 5.52
N SER A 25 -0.95 3.64 4.33
CA SER A 25 -0.95 2.20 4.13
C SER A 25 0.01 1.83 3.00
N PRO A 26 0.91 0.85 3.21
CA PRO A 26 1.80 0.37 2.16
C PRO A 26 1.04 -0.26 1.00
N GLY A 27 1.49 0.01 -0.22
CA GLY A 27 1.00 -0.55 -1.47
C GLY A 27 1.41 -2.01 -1.73
N PHE A 28 1.41 -2.86 -0.71
CA PHE A 28 1.90 -4.23 -0.81
C PHE A 28 0.76 -5.23 -0.71
N ALA A 29 0.79 -6.24 -1.58
CA ALA A 29 -0.03 -7.45 -1.48
C ALA A 29 0.88 -8.69 -1.57
N ASN A 30 0.56 -9.72 -0.79
CA ASN A 30 1.28 -10.99 -0.81
C ASN A 30 0.28 -12.15 -0.67
N ILE A 31 0.49 -13.23 -1.43
CA ILE A 31 -0.39 -14.42 -1.47
C ILE A 31 0.32 -15.71 -1.02
N ALA A 32 1.49 -15.61 -0.40
CA ALA A 32 2.36 -16.75 -0.08
C ALA A 32 1.64 -17.85 0.71
N ASN A 33 0.69 -17.48 1.57
CA ASN A 33 -0.05 -18.40 2.42
C ASN A 33 -1.45 -18.76 1.88
N GLY A 34 -1.71 -18.59 0.59
CA GLY A 34 -2.99 -18.92 -0.06
C GLY A 34 -4.11 -17.89 0.20
N THR A 35 -4.04 -17.15 1.31
CA THR A 35 -4.90 -15.99 1.57
C THR A 35 -4.14 -14.69 1.24
N PRO A 36 -4.74 -13.77 0.46
CA PRO A 36 -4.15 -12.46 0.23
C PRO A 36 -4.01 -11.67 1.52
N ILE A 37 -2.80 -11.19 1.80
CA ILE A 37 -2.52 -10.20 2.85
C ILE A 37 -2.08 -8.89 2.21
N PHE A 38 -2.29 -7.78 2.92
CA PHE A 38 -2.05 -6.42 2.42
C PHE A 38 -1.28 -5.56 3.42
N GLY A 39 -0.74 -4.43 2.95
CA GLY A 39 -0.12 -3.44 3.81
C GLY A 39 1.20 -3.91 4.42
N GLU A 40 1.42 -3.64 5.71
CA GLU A 40 2.72 -3.89 6.34
C GLU A 40 3.04 -5.39 6.46
N ASP A 41 2.04 -6.23 6.75
CA ASP A 41 2.22 -7.68 6.81
C ASP A 41 2.67 -8.23 5.43
N ALA A 42 2.05 -7.73 4.36
CA ALA A 42 2.47 -8.06 3.00
C ALA A 42 3.88 -7.55 2.66
N ARG A 43 4.25 -6.36 3.16
CA ARG A 43 5.57 -5.76 2.98
C ARG A 43 6.66 -6.58 3.68
N GLN A 44 6.38 -7.10 4.87
CA GLN A 44 7.31 -7.96 5.60
C GLN A 44 7.55 -9.28 4.87
N LEU A 45 6.48 -9.90 4.33
CA LEU A 45 6.61 -11.13 3.55
C LEU A 45 7.22 -10.91 2.18
N ALA A 46 7.21 -9.69 1.63
CA ALA A 46 7.84 -9.39 0.34
C ALA A 46 9.35 -9.65 0.30
N ARG A 47 10.03 -9.52 1.44
CA ARG A 47 11.45 -9.87 1.55
C ARG A 47 11.70 -11.38 1.57
N LEU A 48 10.79 -12.14 2.16
CA LEU A 48 10.91 -13.59 2.30
C LEU A 48 10.42 -14.33 1.05
N HIS A 49 9.38 -13.80 0.39
CA HIS A 49 8.72 -14.38 -0.76
C HIS A 49 8.59 -13.36 -1.91
N PRO A 50 9.71 -12.87 -2.48
CA PRO A 50 9.68 -11.80 -3.47
C PRO A 50 8.90 -12.17 -4.74
N ARG A 51 8.86 -13.45 -5.11
CA ARG A 51 8.10 -13.94 -6.28
C ARG A 51 6.58 -14.02 -6.05
N GLN A 52 6.14 -13.90 -4.80
CA GLN A 52 4.73 -13.96 -4.38
C GLN A 52 4.24 -12.61 -3.85
N SER A 53 5.09 -11.59 -3.96
CA SER A 53 4.75 -10.21 -3.66
C SER A 53 4.45 -9.44 -4.92
N PHE A 54 3.32 -8.76 -4.89
CA PHE A 54 2.81 -7.96 -5.98
C PHE A 54 2.82 -6.50 -5.53
N ASN A 55 3.72 -5.69 -6.08
CA ASN A 55 3.60 -4.22 -6.01
C ASN A 55 2.69 -3.67 -7.14
N GLN A 56 2.33 -4.53 -8.10
CA GLN A 56 1.64 -4.17 -9.33
C GLN A 56 0.17 -3.74 -9.13
N PHE A 57 -0.36 -3.82 -7.91
CA PHE A 57 -1.76 -3.46 -7.65
C PHE A 57 -2.04 -1.98 -7.95
N TRP A 58 -1.04 -1.09 -7.88
CA TRP A 58 -1.20 0.31 -8.31
C TRP A 58 -1.18 0.47 -9.83
N ALA A 59 -0.37 -0.30 -10.55
CA ALA A 59 -0.33 -0.23 -12.02
C ALA A 59 -1.70 -0.54 -12.64
N GLN A 60 -2.48 -1.42 -12.00
CA GLN A 60 -3.84 -1.77 -12.43
C GLN A 60 -4.93 -0.78 -11.97
N LEU A 61 -4.65 0.09 -11.00
CA LEU A 61 -5.56 1.15 -10.55
C LEU A 61 -5.47 2.43 -11.40
N SER A 62 -4.59 2.45 -12.41
CA SER A 62 -4.47 3.53 -13.40
C SER A 62 -5.41 3.37 -14.62
N LEU A 63 -6.34 2.41 -14.58
CA LEU A 63 -7.39 2.20 -15.59
C LEU A 63 -8.73 2.78 -15.14
#